data_AF-A0A4R7TED2-F1
#
_entry.id   AF-A0A4R7TED2-F1
#
_cell.length_a   1.000
_cell.length_b   1.000
_cell.length_c   1.000
_cell.angle_alpha   90.00
_cell.angle_beta   90.00
_cell.angle_gamma   90.00
#
_symmetry.space_group_name_H-M   'P 1'
#
loop_
_entity.id
_entity.type
_entity.pdbx_description
1 polymer ?
#
loop_
_entity_poly.entity_id
_entity_poly.type
_entity_poly.pdbx_seq_one_letter_code
_entity_poly.pdbx_strand_id
1 'polypeptide(L)'
;MAVADVSFARVVPFLTAERAAVVLGVDQANPAGVVVEADPGHRTVGMHGQYWYRGDYSFAEHPGGTLVTYRITNISGQPDALIKVWQRKVLRRQQQDVEAFAAALPEPNQLGWSVR
;
A
#
# COMPACT_ATOMS: atom_id res chain seq x y z
N MET A 1 -10.96 2.43 4.85
CA MET A 1 -10.70 1.01 5.16
C MET A 1 -11.41 0.18 4.10
N ALA A 2 -10.83 -0.95 3.70
CA ALA A 2 -11.39 -1.85 2.70
C ALA A 2 -11.09 -3.30 3.10
N VAL A 3 -11.92 -4.24 2.67
CA VAL A 3 -11.67 -5.67 2.85
C VAL A 3 -11.25 -6.23 1.50
N ALA A 4 -10.03 -6.71 1.40
CA ALA A 4 -9.52 -7.41 0.22
C ALA A 4 -9.88 -8.90 0.34
N ASP A 5 -10.37 -9.48 -0.76
CA ASP A 5 -10.72 -10.90 -0.87
C ASP A 5 -9.46 -11.77 -1.02
N VAL A 6 -8.62 -11.72 0.01
CA VAL A 6 -7.36 -12.46 0.10
C VAL A 6 -7.11 -12.76 1.57
N SER A 7 -6.74 -14.00 1.89
CA SER A 7 -6.51 -14.38 3.27
C SER A 7 -5.30 -13.65 3.87
N PHE A 8 -5.43 -13.23 5.12
CA PHE A 8 -4.36 -12.51 5.81
C PHE A 8 -3.05 -13.31 5.85
N ALA A 9 -3.12 -14.63 6.03
CA ALA A 9 -1.98 -15.53 5.99
C ALA A 9 -1.18 -15.47 4.67
N ARG A 10 -1.83 -15.15 3.54
CA ARG A 10 -1.15 -14.96 2.25
C ARG A 10 -0.48 -13.60 2.13
N VAL A 11 -0.99 -12.58 2.82
CA VAL A 11 -0.43 -11.21 2.81
C VAL A 11 0.81 -11.11 3.70
N VAL A 12 0.79 -11.74 4.87
CA VAL A 12 1.85 -11.64 5.89
C VAL A 12 3.28 -11.83 5.36
N PRO A 13 3.59 -12.83 4.51
CA PRO A 13 4.95 -13.04 3.98
C PRO A 13 5.47 -11.91 3.08
N PHE A 14 4.61 -10.98 2.67
CA PHE A 14 4.98 -9.83 1.83
C PHE A 14 5.08 -8.52 2.63
N LEU A 15 4.67 -8.51 3.91
CA LEU A 15 4.78 -7.35 4.79
C LEU A 15 6.20 -7.20 5.33
N THR A 16 7.18 -7.17 4.42
CA THR A 16 8.62 -7.05 4.70
C THR A 16 9.21 -5.93 3.86
N ALA A 17 10.36 -5.37 4.28
CA ALA A 17 10.99 -4.28 3.55
C ALA A 17 11.30 -4.65 2.08
N GLU A 18 11.63 -5.92 1.83
CA GLU A 18 11.97 -6.44 0.50
C GLU A 18 10.75 -6.66 -0.41
N ARG A 19 9.57 -6.93 0.18
CA ARG A 19 8.40 -7.40 -0.58
C ARG A 19 7.19 -6.48 -0.48
N ALA A 20 7.24 -5.46 0.38
CA ALA A 20 6.12 -4.55 0.59
C ALA A 20 5.74 -3.77 -0.67
N ALA A 21 6.70 -3.50 -1.56
CA ALA A 21 6.41 -2.90 -2.87
C ALA A 21 5.46 -3.77 -3.72
N VAL A 22 5.51 -5.10 -3.57
CA VAL A 22 4.59 -6.04 -4.22
C VAL A 22 3.20 -5.95 -3.62
N VAL A 23 3.07 -5.72 -2.31
CA VAL A 23 1.76 -5.53 -1.64
C VAL A 23 1.09 -4.22 -2.05
N LEU A 24 1.87 -3.26 -2.53
CA LEU A 24 1.38 -1.97 -3.00
C LEU A 24 1.37 -1.83 -4.53
N GLY A 25 1.90 -2.80 -5.27
CA GLY A 25 1.88 -2.81 -6.72
C GLY A 25 2.81 -1.83 -7.41
N VAL A 26 3.80 -1.37 -6.68
CA VAL A 26 4.75 -0.37 -7.14
C VAL A 26 6.10 -1.00 -7.47
N ASP A 27 6.25 -2.31 -7.32
CA ASP A 27 7.45 -3.08 -7.67
C ASP A 27 7.75 -3.04 -9.17
N GLN A 28 6.71 -3.08 -10.03
CA GLN A 28 6.88 -3.05 -11.49
C GLN A 28 6.91 -1.64 -12.08
N ALA A 29 6.12 -0.72 -11.52
CA ALA A 29 6.04 0.65 -12.01
C ALA A 29 7.22 1.52 -11.55
N ASN A 30 7.88 1.12 -10.44
CA ASN A 30 8.91 1.83 -9.68
C ASN A 30 9.09 3.32 -10.07
N PRO A 31 8.09 4.17 -9.78
CA PRO A 31 8.16 5.57 -10.15
C PRO A 31 9.35 6.20 -9.42
N ALA A 32 10.25 6.83 -10.15
CA ALA A 32 11.45 7.41 -9.57
C ALA A 32 11.11 8.32 -8.36
N GLY A 33 11.71 8.02 -7.22
CA GLY A 33 11.50 8.76 -5.97
C GLY A 33 10.31 8.30 -5.12
N VAL A 34 9.74 7.13 -5.38
CA VAL A 34 8.88 6.39 -4.44
C VAL A 34 9.74 5.54 -3.50
N VAL A 35 9.47 5.63 -2.22
CA VAL A 35 10.07 4.83 -1.16
C VAL A 35 8.96 4.03 -0.51
N VAL A 36 9.21 2.74 -0.29
CA VAL A 36 8.34 1.83 0.44
C VAL A 36 9.10 1.31 1.65
N GLU A 37 8.46 1.38 2.81
CA GLU A 37 8.97 0.88 4.08
C GLU A 37 7.98 -0.12 4.64
N ALA A 38 8.45 -1.08 5.44
CA ALA A 38 7.58 -2.04 6.10
C ALA A 38 7.98 -2.24 7.55
N ASP A 39 6.98 -2.39 8.41
CA ASP A 39 7.15 -2.88 9.77
C ASP A 39 6.38 -4.21 9.90
N PRO A 40 7.09 -5.34 9.76
CA PRO A 40 6.48 -6.66 9.89
C PRO A 40 5.88 -6.91 11.27
N GLY A 41 6.44 -6.31 12.33
CA GLY A 41 5.99 -6.49 13.70
C GLY A 41 4.63 -5.84 13.95
N HIS A 42 4.39 -4.69 13.33
CA HIS A 42 3.11 -3.97 13.41
C HIS A 42 2.17 -4.25 12.23
N ARG A 43 2.59 -5.10 11.27
CA ARG A 43 1.82 -5.41 10.04
C ARG A 43 1.46 -4.14 9.27
N THR A 44 2.44 -3.25 9.13
CA THR A 44 2.27 -2.00 8.41
C THR A 44 3.24 -1.85 7.26
N VAL A 45 2.81 -1.09 6.26
CA VAL A 45 3.63 -0.65 5.13
C VAL A 45 3.47 0.85 4.99
N GLY A 46 4.58 1.58 4.91
CA GLY A 46 4.62 2.99 4.56
C GLY A 46 5.00 3.16 3.10
N MET A 47 4.38 4.12 2.41
CA MET A 47 4.78 4.53 1.07
C MET A 47 4.79 6.05 0.99
N HIS A 48 5.87 6.60 0.45
CA HIS A 48 5.93 8.03 0.15
C HIS A 48 6.66 8.28 -1.16
N GLY A 49 6.22 9.29 -1.89
CA GLY A 49 6.88 9.77 -3.09
C GLY A 49 7.05 11.29 -2.99
N GLN A 50 8.23 11.79 -3.37
CA GLN A 50 8.49 13.23 -3.47
C GLN A 50 8.07 14.01 -2.21
N TYR A 51 8.74 13.79 -1.06
CA TYR A 51 8.79 14.62 0.17
C TYR A 51 7.52 15.20 0.84
N TRP A 52 6.30 15.07 0.27
CA TRP A 52 5.13 15.81 0.77
C TRP A 52 4.23 14.98 1.69
N TYR A 53 3.97 13.71 1.33
CA TYR A 53 3.08 12.83 2.10
C TYR A 53 3.62 11.43 2.22
N ARG A 54 3.30 10.83 3.37
CA ARG A 54 3.44 9.41 3.64
C ARG A 54 2.06 8.79 3.77
N GLY A 55 1.82 7.77 2.98
CA GLY A 55 0.69 6.86 3.13
C GLY A 55 1.10 5.69 4.00
N ASP A 56 0.32 5.39 5.04
CA ASP A 56 0.54 4.26 5.95
C ASP A 56 -0.62 3.27 5.82
N TYR A 57 -0.27 2.02 5.57
CA TYR A 57 -1.17 0.88 5.45
C TYR A 57 -1.01 -0.01 6.66
N SER A 58 -2.11 -0.44 7.27
CA SER A 58 -2.12 -1.50 8.27
C SER A 58 -3.01 -2.64 7.82
N PHE A 59 -2.54 -3.86 8.02
CA PHE A 59 -3.19 -5.08 7.59
C PHE A 59 -3.63 -5.90 8.80
N ALA A 60 -4.88 -6.36 8.79
CA ALA A 60 -5.43 -7.20 9.83
C ALA A 60 -6.29 -8.31 9.23
N GLU A 61 -6.47 -9.39 9.99
CA GLU A 61 -7.40 -10.46 9.63
C GLU A 61 -8.86 -9.97 9.67
N HIS A 62 -9.67 -10.46 8.74
CA HIS A 62 -11.09 -10.16 8.65
C HIS A 62 -11.86 -11.41 8.16
N PRO A 63 -13.12 -11.63 8.59
CA PRO A 63 -13.89 -12.80 8.14
C PRO A 63 -14.05 -12.92 6.61
N GLY A 64 -14.01 -11.79 5.91
CA GLY A 64 -14.05 -11.71 4.44
C GLY A 64 -12.68 -11.59 3.76
N GLY A 65 -11.57 -11.90 4.45
CA GLY A 65 -10.21 -11.82 3.91
C GLY A 65 -9.27 -10.95 4.74
N THR A 66 -8.72 -9.89 4.15
CA THR A 66 -7.78 -8.99 4.81
C THR A 66 -8.36 -7.59 4.92
N LEU A 67 -8.47 -7.07 6.15
CA LEU A 67 -8.80 -5.67 6.39
C LEU A 67 -7.56 -4.81 6.13
N VAL A 68 -7.68 -3.86 5.21
CA VAL A 68 -6.67 -2.86 4.90
C VAL A 68 -7.17 -1.50 5.39
N THR A 69 -6.40 -0.88 6.27
CA THR A 69 -6.63 0.50 6.71
C THR A 69 -5.54 1.39 6.15
N TYR A 70 -5.95 2.50 5.54
CA TYR A 70 -5.05 3.50 4.97
C TYR A 70 -5.15 4.81 5.76
N ARG A 71 -4.00 5.40 6.04
CA ARG A 71 -3.86 6.75 6.62
C ARG A 71 -2.85 7.54 5.81
N ILE A 72 -2.96 8.85 5.88
CA ILE A 72 -1.98 9.72 5.25
C ILE A 72 -1.54 10.85 6.17
N THR A 73 -0.25 11.15 6.12
CA THR A 73 0.40 12.16 6.96
C THR A 73 1.19 13.13 6.08
N ASN A 74 1.06 14.44 6.32
CA ASN A 74 1.94 15.45 5.72
C ASN A 74 3.33 15.35 6.37
N ILE A 75 4.37 15.17 5.56
CA ILE A 75 5.78 15.08 6.00
C ILE A 75 6.65 16.22 5.46
N SER A 76 6.07 17.22 4.79
CA SER A 76 6.80 18.34 4.16
C SER A 76 7.26 19.43 5.11
N GLY A 77 6.66 19.51 6.31
CA GLY A 77 6.85 20.63 7.24
C GLY A 77 6.26 21.97 6.78
N GLN A 78 5.53 22.00 5.65
CA GLN A 78 4.97 23.22 5.07
C GLN A 78 3.48 23.42 5.45
N PRO A 79 3.00 24.67 5.58
CA PRO A 79 1.60 24.98 5.85
C PRO A 79 0.66 24.54 4.72
N ASP A 80 -0.47 23.96 5.11
CA ASP A 80 -1.36 23.27 4.17
C ASP A 80 -2.13 24.18 3.19
N ALA A 81 -2.13 25.50 3.28
CA ALA A 81 -3.10 26.34 2.54
C ALA A 81 -2.96 26.29 1.00
N LEU A 82 -1.76 26.56 0.47
CA LEU A 82 -1.44 26.45 -0.97
C LEU A 82 -1.36 25.00 -1.42
N ILE A 83 -0.93 24.14 -0.51
CA ILE A 83 -0.69 22.73 -0.74
C ILE A 83 -2.01 21.93 -0.75
N LYS A 84 -3.08 22.39 -0.09
CA LYS A 84 -4.42 21.74 0.01
C LYS A 84 -5.11 21.47 -1.31
N VAL A 85 -4.91 22.32 -2.30
CA VAL A 85 -5.56 22.16 -3.61
C VAL A 85 -4.81 21.11 -4.44
N TRP A 86 -3.48 21.21 -4.48
CA TRP A 86 -2.64 20.24 -5.18
C TRP A 86 -2.64 18.87 -4.47
N GLN A 87 -2.64 18.85 -3.13
CA GLN A 87 -2.89 17.70 -2.25
C GLN A 87 -4.11 16.92 -2.76
N ARG A 88 -5.30 17.53 -2.74
CA ARG A 88 -6.55 16.80 -2.99
C ARG A 88 -6.54 15.98 -4.28
N LYS A 89 -5.84 16.46 -5.32
CA LYS A 89 -5.73 15.74 -6.60
C LYS A 89 -4.73 14.58 -6.52
N VAL A 90 -3.53 14.82 -5.98
CA VAL A 90 -2.50 13.78 -5.80
C VAL A 90 -2.97 12.69 -4.84
N LEU A 91 -3.62 13.08 -3.74
CA LEU A 91 -4.17 12.18 -2.73
C LEU A 91 -5.23 11.24 -3.30
N ARG A 92 -6.20 11.78 -4.04
CA ARG A 92 -7.22 10.97 -4.69
C ARG A 92 -6.62 9.97 -5.68
N ARG A 93 -5.60 10.40 -6.43
CA ARG A 93 -4.93 9.51 -7.39
C ARG A 93 -4.17 8.39 -6.68
N GLN A 94 -3.37 8.71 -5.65
CA GLN A 94 -2.66 7.70 -4.87
C GLN A 94 -3.62 6.71 -4.19
N GLN A 95 -4.73 7.22 -3.64
CA GLN A 95 -5.76 6.36 -3.06
C GLN A 95 -6.39 5.44 -4.11
N GLN A 96 -6.72 5.95 -5.29
CA GLN A 96 -7.26 5.13 -6.40
C GLN A 96 -6.26 4.08 -6.89
N ASP A 97 -4.98 4.45 -7.05
CA ASP A 97 -3.94 3.52 -7.50
C ASP A 97 -3.77 2.36 -6.51
N VAL A 98 -3.87 2.65 -5.21
CA VAL A 98 -3.74 1.63 -4.16
C VAL A 98 -5.02 0.82 -3.96
N GLU A 99 -6.19 1.43 -4.06
CA GLU A 99 -7.47 0.69 -4.05
C GLU A 99 -7.57 -0.24 -5.25
N ALA A 100 -7.18 0.24 -6.44
CA ALA A 100 -7.09 -0.59 -7.64
C ALA A 100 -6.06 -1.71 -7.48
N PHE A 101 -4.92 -1.44 -6.83
CA PHE A 101 -3.92 -2.48 -6.58
C PHE A 101 -4.37 -3.51 -5.54
N ALA A 102 -4.95 -3.07 -4.42
CA ALA A 102 -5.52 -3.94 -3.41
C ALA A 102 -6.63 -4.83 -4.00
N ALA A 103 -7.38 -4.31 -4.97
CA ALA A 103 -8.37 -5.08 -5.74
C ALA A 103 -7.75 -5.98 -6.84
N ALA A 104 -6.52 -5.68 -7.30
CA ALA A 104 -5.79 -6.43 -8.33
C ALA A 104 -4.81 -7.48 -7.76
N LEU A 105 -4.64 -7.55 -6.43
CA LEU A 105 -3.84 -8.59 -5.80
C LEU A 105 -4.39 -9.98 -6.20
N PRO A 106 -3.54 -10.86 -6.75
CA PRO A 106 -4.02 -12.03 -7.48
C PRO A 106 -4.70 -13.08 -6.57
N GLU A 107 -5.89 -13.50 -7.01
CA GLU A 107 -6.41 -14.86 -6.78
C GLU A 107 -5.32 -15.88 -7.16
N PRO A 108 -5.19 -16.99 -6.41
CA PRO A 108 -3.99 -17.84 -6.36
C PRO A 108 -3.53 -18.49 -7.68
N ASN A 109 -4.23 -18.33 -8.80
CA ASN A 109 -4.01 -19.13 -10.00
C ASN A 109 -3.16 -18.50 -11.12
N GLN A 110 -2.44 -17.40 -10.86
CA GLN A 110 -1.56 -16.76 -11.87
C GLN A 110 -0.06 -16.75 -11.54
N LEU A 111 0.36 -17.30 -10.40
CA LEU A 111 1.78 -17.57 -10.13
C LEU A 111 1.97 -19.08 -10.17
N GLY A 112 2.32 -19.60 -11.35
CA GLY A 112 2.59 -21.01 -11.60
C GLY A 112 3.77 -21.56 -10.80
N TRP A 113 3.55 -21.87 -9.53
CA TRP A 113 4.45 -22.67 -8.71
C TRP A 113 3.88 -24.08 -8.67
N SER A 114 4.28 -24.88 -9.65
CA SER A 114 4.10 -26.33 -9.62
C SER A 114 5.05 -26.88 -8.56
N VAL A 115 4.50 -27.26 -7.40
CA VAL A 115 5.23 -28.09 -6.44
C VAL A 115 5.22 -29.50 -7.01
N ARG A 116 6.39 -29.94 -7.49
CA ARG A 116 6.72 -31.37 -7.55
C ARG A 116 7.30 -31.79 -6.22
#